data_AF-A0A966B4Q4-F1
#
_entry.id   AF-A0A966B4Q4-F1
#
_cell.length_a   1.000
_cell.length_b   1.000
_cell.length_c   1.000
_cell.angle_alpha   90.00
_cell.angle_beta   90.00
_cell.angle_gamma   90.00
#
_symmetry.space_group_name_H-M   'P 1'
#
loop_
_entity.id
_entity.type
_entity.pdbx_description
1 polymer ?
#
loop_
_entity_poly.entity_id
_entity_poly.type
_entity_poly.pdbx_seq_one_letter_code
_entity_poly.pdbx_strand_id
1 'polypeptide(L)'
;MGEGFLGELARLTLSFGDGADGRATLIAKIPTSDSGLKPIGLTLQLYEREARPYTGVIPQLEVRTANALCNEMDVEANGFCLILEDIVPRGRGDVWRSAW
;
A
#
# COMPACT_ATOMS: atom_id res chain seq x y z
N MET A 1 9.47 -5.62 -6.25
CA MET A 1 8.58 -4.46 -6.22
C MET A 1 7.53 -4.68 -7.29
N GLY A 2 6.25 -4.50 -6.96
CA GLY A 2 5.22 -4.46 -7.99
C GLY A 2 5.20 -3.06 -8.59
N GLU A 3 5.30 -2.92 -9.90
CA GLU A 3 5.12 -1.64 -10.57
C GLU A 3 3.61 -1.35 -10.61
N GLY A 4 3.11 -0.63 -9.59
CA GLY A 4 1.91 0.15 -9.81
C GLY A 4 2.29 1.22 -10.85
N PHE A 5 1.54 1.32 -11.94
CA PHE A 5 1.89 2.11 -13.12
C PHE A 5 2.50 3.51 -12.83
N LEU A 6 2.12 4.15 -11.72
CA LEU A 6 2.65 5.45 -11.26
C LEU A 6 2.88 5.52 -9.73
N GLY A 7 3.09 4.37 -9.06
CA GLY A 7 3.29 4.25 -7.62
C GLY A 7 4.10 3.03 -7.23
N GLU A 8 4.75 3.07 -6.08
CA GLU A 8 5.54 1.94 -5.58
C GLU A 8 4.68 1.02 -4.71
N LEU A 9 4.70 -0.28 -5.05
CA LEU A 9 4.08 -1.34 -4.26
C LEU A 9 5.17 -2.22 -3.66
N ALA A 10 5.29 -2.17 -2.34
CA ALA A 10 6.27 -2.95 -1.58
C ALA A 10 5.59 -3.81 -0.51
N ARG A 11 6.09 -5.03 -0.33
CA ARG A 11 5.78 -5.83 0.87
C ARG A 11 6.86 -5.55 1.92
N LEU A 12 6.46 -5.00 3.05
CA LEU A 12 7.32 -4.75 4.20
C LEU A 12 7.32 -5.97 5.12
N THR A 13 8.46 -6.27 5.74
CA THR A 13 8.57 -7.26 6.81
C THR A 13 8.93 -6.54 8.10
N LEU A 14 8.08 -6.64 9.11
CA LEU A 14 8.32 -6.10 10.43
C LEU A 14 8.96 -7.16 11.32
N SER A 15 10.07 -6.79 11.97
CA SER A 15 10.67 -7.54 13.07
C SER A 15 10.41 -6.76 14.35
N PHE A 16 9.78 -7.41 15.31
CA PHE A 16 9.57 -6.83 16.64
C PHE A 16 10.67 -7.34 17.59
N GLY A 17 11.00 -6.56 18.62
CA GLY A 17 12.01 -6.94 19.61
C GLY A 17 11.59 -8.14 20.46
N ASP A 18 12.48 -8.55 21.37
CA ASP A 18 12.33 -9.76 22.19
C ASP A 18 10.99 -9.77 22.96
N GLY A 19 10.07 -10.63 22.52
CA GLY A 19 8.76 -10.83 23.14
C GLY A 19 7.56 -10.82 22.18
N ALA A 20 7.74 -10.36 20.95
CA ALA A 20 6.69 -10.44 19.92
C ALA A 20 7.00 -11.59 18.93
N ASP A 21 6.33 -12.72 19.15
CA ASP A 21 6.47 -13.91 18.34
C ASP A 21 5.81 -13.71 16.96
N GLY A 22 6.58 -13.19 16.00
CA GLY A 22 6.19 -13.26 14.59
C GLY A 22 6.66 -12.10 13.73
N ARG A 23 7.17 -12.44 12.54
CA ARG A 23 7.29 -11.50 11.43
C ARG A 23 5.89 -11.18 10.92
N ALA A 24 5.50 -9.91 10.98
CA ALA A 24 4.31 -9.43 10.28
C ALA A 24 4.71 -8.88 8.92
N THR A 25 3.97 -9.21 7.87
CA THR A 25 4.12 -8.57 6.57
C THR A 25 3.02 -7.55 6.37
N LEU A 26 3.38 -6.42 5.76
CA LEU A 26 2.47 -5.33 5.42
C LEU A 26 2.64 -4.97 3.94
N ILE A 27 1.64 -4.33 3.34
CA ILE A 27 1.73 -3.78 1.99
C ILE A 27 1.80 -2.27 2.06
N ALA A 28 2.85 -1.68 1.49
CA ALA A 28 2.98 -0.25 1.31
C ALA A 28 2.59 0.13 -0.13
N LYS A 29 1.71 1.13 -0.24
CA LYS A 29 1.36 1.82 -1.46
C LYS A 29 1.75 3.29 -1.28
N ILE A 30 2.81 3.71 -1.98
CA ILE A 30 3.37 5.05 -1.83
C ILE A 30 3.62 5.69 -3.20
N PRO A 31 3.71 7.02 -3.27
CA PRO A 31 4.10 7.70 -4.49
C PRO A 31 5.42 7.17 -5.05
N THR A 32 5.54 7.17 -6.37
CA THR A 32 6.81 6.83 -7.02
C THR A 32 7.92 7.79 -6.60
N SER A 33 9.12 7.24 -6.41
CA SER A 33 10.36 8.00 -6.19
C SER A 33 10.89 8.65 -7.47
N ASP A 34 10.38 8.26 -8.65
CA ASP A 34 10.75 8.85 -9.94
C ASP A 34 10.15 10.26 -10.09
N SER A 35 11.03 11.27 -10.11
CA SER A 35 10.65 12.68 -10.23
C SER A 35 9.97 13.05 -11.55
N GLY A 36 10.18 12.28 -12.62
CA GLY A 36 9.52 12.48 -13.92
C GLY A 36 8.09 11.93 -13.95
N LEU A 37 7.83 10.85 -13.19
CA LEU A 37 6.51 10.20 -13.12
C LEU A 37 5.61 10.76 -12.01
N LYS A 38 6.20 11.22 -10.90
CA LYS A 38 5.46 11.75 -9.75
C LYS A 38 4.46 12.87 -10.11
N PRO A 39 4.78 13.88 -10.96
CA PRO A 39 3.82 14.89 -11.37
C PRO A 39 2.60 14.34 -12.11
N ILE A 40 2.77 13.26 -12.88
CA ILE A 40 1.68 12.58 -13.59
C ILE A 40 0.75 11.91 -12.57
N GLY A 41 1.32 11.21 -11.58
CA GLY A 41 0.55 10.59 -10.50
C GLY A 41 -0.27 11.58 -9.67
N LEU A 42 0.31 12.76 -9.39
CA LEU A 42 -0.37 13.86 -8.70
C LEU A 42 -1.48 14.48 -9.55
N THR A 43 -1.20 14.76 -10.83
CA THR A 43 -2.19 15.33 -11.76
C THR A 43 -3.41 14.42 -11.94
N LEU A 44 -3.19 13.10 -11.95
CA LEU A 44 -4.25 12.09 -12.05
C LEU A 44 -4.88 11.72 -10.70
N GLN A 45 -4.44 12.36 -9.61
CA GLN A 45 -4.90 12.14 -8.23
C GLN A 45 -4.83 10.67 -7.81
N LEU A 46 -3.84 9.91 -8.28
CA LEU A 46 -3.82 8.46 -8.10
C LEU A 46 -3.71 8.07 -6.62
N TYR A 47 -2.82 8.71 -5.88
CA TYR A 47 -2.57 8.39 -4.47
C TYR A 47 -3.79 8.70 -3.60
N GLU A 48 -4.44 9.83 -3.87
CA GLU A 48 -5.68 10.23 -3.20
C GLU A 48 -6.83 9.25 -3.51
N ARG A 49 -6.95 8.81 -4.76
CA ARG A 49 -7.96 7.83 -5.19
C ARG A 49 -7.73 6.44 -4.59
N GLU A 50 -6.50 6.09 -4.26
CA GLU A 50 -6.20 4.85 -3.53
C GLU A 50 -6.52 4.96 -2.03
N ALA A 51 -6.31 6.13 -1.43
CA ALA A 51 -6.48 6.37 0.00
C ALA A 51 -7.93 6.64 0.43
N ARG A 52 -8.69 7.42 -0.34
CA ARG A 52 -10.09 7.81 -0.01
C ARG A 52 -11.05 6.62 0.21
N PRO A 53 -10.97 5.49 -0.50
CA PRO A 53 -11.83 4.35 -0.23
C PRO A 53 -11.73 3.85 1.21
N TYR A 54 -10.55 3.90 1.83
CA TYR A 54 -10.32 3.40 3.19
C TYR A 54 -10.96 4.24 4.29
N THR A 55 -11.32 5.51 4.01
CA THR A 55 -12.05 6.36 4.94
C THR A 55 -13.55 6.46 4.64
N GLY A 56 -13.95 6.20 3.38
CA GLY A 56 -15.33 6.32 2.94
C GLY A 56 -16.02 4.97 2.70
N VAL A 57 -15.57 4.25 1.67
CA VAL A 57 -16.30 3.10 1.10
C VAL A 57 -16.01 1.80 1.84
N ILE A 58 -14.73 1.49 2.09
CA ILE A 58 -14.26 0.23 2.68
C ILE A 58 -14.97 -0.09 4.02
N PRO A 59 -15.14 0.85 4.96
CA PRO A 59 -15.82 0.55 6.23
C PRO A 59 -17.30 0.15 6.09
N GLN A 60 -17.92 0.43 4.94
CA GLN A 60 -19.33 0.13 4.67
C GLN A 60 -19.51 -1.23 3.96
N LEU A 61 -18.43 -1.88 3.56
CA LEU A 61 -18.48 -3.14 2.84
C LEU A 61 -18.57 -4.32 3.81
N GLU A 62 -19.55 -5.20 3.60
CA GLU A 62 -19.70 -6.46 4.35
C GLU A 62 -18.78 -7.59 3.82
N VAL A 63 -17.76 -7.25 3.04
CA VAL A 63 -16.78 -8.20 2.49
C VAL A 63 -15.43 -8.02 3.14
N ARG A 64 -14.63 -9.11 3.21
CA ARG A 64 -13.27 -9.03 3.72
C ARG A 64 -12.42 -8.13 2.83
N THR A 65 -11.87 -7.08 3.43
CA THR A 65 -10.91 -6.15 2.83
C THR A 65 -9.64 -6.13 3.67
N ALA A 66 -8.52 -5.65 3.10
CA ALA A 66 -7.32 -5.39 3.89
C ALA A 66 -7.59 -4.21 4.83
N ASN A 67 -7.17 -4.30 6.09
CA ASN A 67 -7.26 -3.14 6.98
C ASN A 67 -6.20 -2.10 6.61
N ALA A 68 -6.56 -0.82 6.60
CA ALA A 68 -5.59 0.27 6.56
C ALA A 68 -4.98 0.47 7.94
N LEU A 69 -3.68 0.23 8.07
CA LEU A 69 -2.90 0.42 9.30
C LEU A 69 -2.33 1.83 9.38
N CYS A 70 -2.13 2.47 8.22
CA CYS A 70 -1.78 3.88 8.08
C CYS A 70 -2.42 4.38 6.79
N ASN A 71 -3.04 5.56 6.83
CA ASN A 71 -3.66 6.21 5.68
C ASN A 71 -3.52 7.73 5.83
N GLU A 72 -2.30 8.21 5.65
CA GLU A 72 -1.95 9.61 5.80
C GLU A 72 -1.95 10.30 4.43
N MET A 73 -2.57 11.47 4.38
CA MET A 73 -2.57 12.32 3.19
C MET A 73 -2.39 13.79 3.59
N ASP A 74 -1.40 14.43 2.97
CA ASP A 74 -1.24 15.87 2.94
C ASP A 74 -1.27 16.32 1.48
N VAL A 75 -2.45 16.75 1.04
CA VAL A 75 -2.70 17.14 -0.36
C VAL A 75 -1.91 18.40 -0.71
N GLU A 76 -1.72 19.32 0.24
CA GLU A 76 -0.98 20.56 -0.01
C GLU A 76 0.52 20.28 -0.14
N ALA A 77 1.06 19.40 0.69
CA ALA A 77 2.47 18.99 0.62
C ALA A 77 2.75 17.87 -0.39
N ASN A 78 1.75 17.36 -1.11
CA ASN A 78 1.84 16.18 -1.97
C ASN A 78 2.41 14.93 -1.25
N GLY A 79 2.06 14.77 0.03
CA GLY A 79 2.45 13.66 0.88
C GLY A 79 1.36 12.60 0.95
N PHE A 80 1.70 11.33 0.66
CA PHE A 80 0.75 10.22 0.71
C PHE A 80 1.43 8.98 1.26
N CYS A 81 0.78 8.29 2.20
CA CYS A 81 1.24 7.02 2.76
C CYS A 81 0.04 6.13 3.06
N LEU A 82 -0.05 5.01 2.34
CA LEU A 82 -1.06 3.97 2.60
C LEU A 82 -0.36 2.66 2.94
N ILE A 83 -0.54 2.20 4.19
CA ILE A 83 -0.05 0.90 4.68
C ILE A 83 -1.24 0.01 4.98
N LEU A 84 -1.23 -1.18 4.39
CA LEU A 84 -2.32 -2.15 4.46
C LEU A 84 -1.86 -3.44 5.14
N GLU A 85 -2.80 -4.11 5.80
CA GLU A 85 -2.68 -5.52 6.18
C GLU A 85 -2.30 -6.36 4.95
N ASP A 86 -1.28 -7.22 5.10
CA ASP A 86 -0.97 -8.22 4.08
C ASP A 86 -1.93 -9.42 4.20
N ILE A 87 -2.93 -9.46 3.33
CA ILE A 87 -3.99 -10.49 3.34
C ILE A 87 -3.60 -11.79 2.63
N VAL A 88 -2.32 -12.00 2.33
CA VAL A 88 -1.85 -13.24 1.68
C VAL A 88 -2.20 -14.44 2.56
N PRO A 89 -2.86 -15.49 2.01
CA PRO A 89 -3.12 -16.71 2.74
C PRO A 89 -1.79 -17.28 3.26
N ARG A 90 -1.68 -17.49 4.58
CA ARG A 90 -0.53 -18.16 5.19
C ARG A 90 -0.48 -19.61 4.67
N GLY A 91 0.19 -19.81 3.52
CA GLY A 91 0.37 -21.13 2.91
C GLY A 91 0.05 -21.22 1.41
N ARG A 92 0.70 -20.44 0.54
CA ARG A 92 1.04 -20.88 -0.83
C ARG A 92 2.06 -19.96 -1.51
N GLY A 93 3.21 -20.54 -1.85
CA GLY A 93 4.15 -20.17 -2.91
C GLY A 93 4.19 -18.71 -3.38
N ASP A 94 5.16 -18.00 -2.84
CA ASP A 94 5.82 -16.81 -3.37
C ASP A 94 6.37 -17.01 -4.79
N VAL A 95 5.54 -16.77 -5.82
CA VAL A 95 6.04 -16.46 -7.18
C VAL A 95 5.13 -15.42 -7.84
N TRP A 96 5.33 -14.14 -7.53
CA TRP A 96 5.02 -13.06 -8.49
C TRP A 96 6.28 -12.84 -9.34
N ARG A 97 6.50 -13.70 -10.34
CA ARG A 97 7.44 -13.43 -11.42
C ARG A 97 6.68 -12.64 -12.47
N SER A 98 7.09 -11.39 -12.67
CA SER A 98 6.72 -10.57 -13.81
C SER A 98 7.10 -11.33 -15.09
N ALA A 99 6.10 -11.78 -15.84
CA ALA A 99 6.21 -11.86 -17.27
C ALA A 99 5.82 -10.47 -17.77
N TRP A 100 6.80 -9.73 -18.31
CA TRP A 100 6.81 -8.86 -19.50
C TRP A 100 8.18 -8.20 -19.57
#